data_AF-A0A7C3IU94-F1
#
_entry.id   AF-A0A7C3IU94-F1
#
_cell.length_a   1.000
_cell.length_b   1.000
_cell.length_c   1.000
_cell.angle_alpha   90.00
_cell.angle_beta   90.00
_cell.angle_gamma   90.00
#
_symmetry.space_group_name_H-M   'P 1'
#
loop_
_entity.id
_entity.type
_entity.pdbx_description
1 polymer ?
#
loop_
_entity_poly.entity_id
_entity_poly.type
_entity_poly.pdbx_seq_one_letter_code
_entity_poly.pdbx_strand_id
1 'polypeptide(L)'
;MKNKAIYFGSLIIIILLYVYASNYKLSPPIYKINKVNFEFEKEMLTRPNDKDISVVDSIMFARKINKRDSSTFFILDSIVEHRLKERDYYLNVLGIKEYVLETKKDTLIIVNKPEQIEFINDIAGTEYIEELPGKYHKYLRKGSSYESSLYMQAEDLILDVDELNWDKKKYYYFIANDNYQQGLIITKINKLQTFEEKWSSGNFLSTNEEIPEEILYPYSSSKYWLIPIFILVALSPAFISIKNNLFPKQKRQYYNSQKTVAIIWLAFIFISLLVVLSVIVFDIDISDGGGAMILLGTFLFICSLIIFIIFYKRAIQFDKTYTGISSENQKAEENTILARWTYDKRMWDEFVNFDHQEKLSTNKSTFLLVSILIVIIFGFFMIADPDVTPTMGIIGVGLILLLFFVSRLSPILTAKRLKSSNPECIISKTGLILGKQYHNWKSLGNRLESIRLINNEKPLLEIIYSYPARYGRQNYTLLVPVPLDQFAKAEQIVKILEEEKS
;
A
#
# COMPACT_ATOMS: atom_id res chain seq x y z
N MET A 1 12.64 17.74 26.02
CA MET A 1 13.21 16.78 25.03
C MET A 1 12.95 15.32 25.40
N LYS A 2 13.06 14.91 26.67
CA LYS A 2 12.82 13.51 27.13
C LYS A 2 11.55 12.85 26.56
N ASN A 3 10.39 13.52 26.60
CA ASN A 3 9.15 12.91 26.11
C ASN A 3 9.14 12.68 24.59
N LYS A 4 9.89 13.48 23.80
CA LYS A 4 9.98 13.31 22.34
C LYS A 4 10.77 12.05 21.97
N ALA A 5 11.84 11.75 22.72
CA ALA A 5 12.63 10.55 22.53
C ALA A 5 11.85 9.27 22.87
N ILE A 6 10.97 9.33 23.87
CA ILE A 6 10.14 8.19 24.30
C ILE A 6 9.09 7.82 23.22
N TYR A 7 8.43 8.80 22.60
CA TYR A 7 7.45 8.52 21.54
C TYR A 7 8.11 8.01 20.25
N PHE A 8 9.27 8.57 19.88
CA PHE A 8 10.02 8.08 18.72
C PHE A 8 10.59 6.68 18.98
N GLY A 9 11.10 6.43 20.19
CA GLY A 9 11.59 5.12 20.60
C GLY A 9 10.50 4.06 20.63
N SER A 10 9.30 4.38 21.11
CA SER A 10 8.16 3.44 21.09
C SER A 10 7.67 3.14 19.67
N LEU A 11 7.67 4.12 18.76
CA LEU A 11 7.39 3.86 17.33
C LEU A 11 8.39 2.88 16.73
N ILE A 12 9.69 3.09 16.99
CA ILE A 12 10.75 2.19 16.51
C ILE A 12 10.58 0.80 17.10
N ILE A 13 10.30 0.67 18.38
CA ILE A 13 10.08 -0.63 19.04
C ILE A 13 8.86 -1.34 18.45
N ILE A 14 7.77 -0.63 18.16
CA ILE A 14 6.58 -1.23 17.53
C ILE A 14 6.88 -1.70 16.11
N ILE A 15 7.61 -0.91 15.32
CA ILE A 15 8.05 -1.31 13.97
C ILE A 15 8.97 -2.53 14.06
N LEU A 16 9.93 -2.54 14.98
CA LEU A 16 10.84 -3.67 15.20
C LEU A 16 10.08 -4.92 15.65
N LEU A 17 9.11 -4.81 16.55
CA LEU A 17 8.27 -5.92 16.98
C LEU A 17 7.38 -6.45 15.84
N TYR A 18 6.84 -5.56 14.99
CA TYR A 18 6.08 -5.96 13.82
C TYR A 18 6.96 -6.69 12.79
N VAL A 19 8.12 -6.12 12.46
CA VAL A 19 9.10 -6.75 11.56
C VAL A 19 9.57 -8.08 12.13
N TYR A 20 9.82 -8.15 13.43
CA TYR A 20 10.21 -9.38 14.10
C TYR A 20 9.08 -10.40 14.06
N ALA A 21 7.83 -10.01 14.31
CA ALA A 21 6.66 -10.89 14.29
C ALA A 21 6.29 -11.36 12.87
N SER A 22 6.37 -10.50 11.86
CA SER A 22 6.08 -10.84 10.46
C SER A 22 7.14 -11.79 9.89
N ASN A 23 8.38 -11.65 10.36
CA ASN A 23 9.49 -12.55 10.02
C ASN A 23 9.70 -13.64 11.08
N TYR A 24 8.80 -13.74 12.07
CA TYR A 24 8.91 -14.75 13.11
C TYR A 24 8.52 -16.09 12.50
N LYS A 25 9.56 -16.81 12.08
CA LYS A 25 9.43 -18.18 11.62
C LYS A 25 9.02 -19.00 12.82
N LEU A 26 7.77 -19.45 12.81
CA LEU A 26 7.39 -20.56 13.66
C LEU A 26 8.31 -21.73 13.27
N SER A 27 8.94 -22.35 14.27
CA SER A 27 9.84 -23.49 14.09
C SER A 27 9.18 -24.83 14.42
N PRO A 28 7.92 -25.14 14.01
CA PRO A 28 7.42 -26.49 14.10
C PRO A 28 8.01 -27.32 12.95
N PRO A 29 8.06 -28.64 13.12
CA PRO A 29 8.48 -29.51 12.03
C PRO A 29 7.47 -29.40 10.87
N ILE A 30 8.00 -29.17 9.66
CA ILE A 30 7.23 -29.23 8.41
C ILE A 30 7.41 -30.63 7.83
N TYR A 31 6.31 -31.22 7.37
CA TYR A 31 6.31 -32.53 6.73
C TYR A 31 6.05 -32.35 5.24
N LYS A 32 6.94 -32.90 4.41
CA LYS A 32 6.74 -33.04 2.96
C LYS A 32 6.12 -34.40 2.68
N ILE A 33 4.98 -34.39 2.02
CA ILE A 33 4.20 -35.57 1.66
C ILE A 33 4.25 -35.70 0.15
N ASN A 34 4.74 -36.83 -0.34
CA ASN A 34 4.64 -37.18 -1.76
C ASN A 34 3.80 -38.45 -1.91
N LYS A 35 3.10 -38.56 -3.04
CA LYS A 35 2.47 -39.80 -3.45
C LYS A 35 3.52 -40.83 -3.87
N VAL A 36 3.26 -42.09 -3.58
CA VAL A 36 4.03 -43.24 -4.09
C VAL A 36 3.06 -44.24 -4.69
N ASN A 37 3.36 -44.70 -5.89
CA ASN A 37 2.66 -45.81 -6.54
C ASN A 37 3.61 -47.00 -6.52
N PHE A 38 3.33 -47.95 -5.63
CA PHE A 38 4.18 -49.13 -5.42
C PHE A 38 4.09 -50.11 -6.59
N GLU A 39 2.95 -50.15 -7.28
CA GLU A 39 2.79 -50.98 -8.48
C GLU A 39 3.71 -50.47 -9.59
N PHE A 40 3.73 -49.16 -9.81
CA PHE A 40 4.68 -48.52 -10.72
C PHE A 40 6.14 -48.68 -10.28
N GLU A 41 6.44 -48.53 -8.98
CA GLU A 41 7.80 -48.76 -8.44
C GLU A 41 8.26 -50.20 -8.70
N LYS A 42 7.36 -51.18 -8.51
CA LYS A 42 7.62 -52.59 -8.78
C LYS A 42 7.85 -52.84 -10.27
N GLU A 43 6.98 -52.31 -11.14
CA GLU A 43 7.16 -52.41 -12.59
C GLU A 43 8.49 -51.82 -13.05
N MET A 44 8.90 -50.70 -12.44
CA MET A 44 10.17 -50.02 -12.73
C MET A 44 11.41 -50.87 -12.45
N LEU A 45 11.31 -51.91 -11.61
CA LEU A 45 12.41 -52.87 -11.45
C LEU A 45 12.78 -53.51 -12.78
N THR A 46 11.78 -53.83 -13.61
CA THR A 46 11.96 -54.50 -14.91
C THR A 46 11.91 -53.54 -16.09
N ARG A 47 11.54 -52.28 -15.88
CA ARG A 47 11.59 -51.28 -16.95
C ARG A 47 13.01 -50.70 -17.11
N PRO A 48 13.40 -50.32 -18.33
CA PRO A 48 14.63 -49.60 -18.56
C PRO A 48 14.59 -48.24 -17.86
N ASN A 49 15.68 -47.87 -17.18
CA ASN A 49 15.84 -46.54 -16.58
C ASN A 49 16.62 -45.62 -17.53
N ASP A 50 16.75 -44.34 -17.17
CA ASP A 50 17.47 -43.35 -17.98
C ASP A 50 18.93 -43.74 -18.25
N LYS A 51 19.57 -44.43 -17.31
CA LYS A 51 20.94 -44.93 -17.50
C LYS A 51 20.97 -46.00 -18.59
N ASP A 52 20.04 -46.95 -18.55
CA ASP A 52 19.95 -48.00 -19.58
C ASP A 52 19.66 -47.39 -20.95
N ILE A 53 18.74 -46.42 -21.01
CA ILE A 53 18.42 -45.67 -22.23
C ILE A 53 19.66 -44.95 -22.75
N SER A 54 20.42 -44.26 -21.88
CA SER A 54 21.64 -43.57 -22.26
C SER A 54 22.75 -44.50 -22.75
N VAL A 55 22.86 -45.71 -22.17
CA VAL A 55 23.80 -46.75 -22.61
C VAL A 55 23.38 -47.25 -23.99
N VAL A 56 22.09 -47.49 -24.21
CA VAL A 56 21.56 -47.92 -25.50
C VAL A 56 21.78 -46.86 -26.56
N ASP A 57 21.48 -45.60 -26.26
CA ASP A 57 21.72 -44.47 -27.17
C ASP A 57 23.21 -44.33 -27.50
N SER A 58 24.10 -44.55 -26.53
CA SER A 58 25.55 -44.56 -26.76
C SER A 58 26.00 -45.71 -27.68
N ILE A 59 25.45 -46.92 -27.52
CA ILE A 59 25.73 -48.08 -28.37
C ILE A 59 25.20 -47.84 -29.80
N MET A 60 23.97 -47.32 -29.92
CA MET A 60 23.32 -47.01 -31.19
C MET A 60 24.12 -45.94 -31.95
N PHE A 61 24.56 -44.89 -31.26
CA PHE A 61 25.42 -43.85 -31.81
C PHE A 61 26.76 -44.42 -32.30
N ALA A 62 27.44 -45.24 -31.49
CA ALA A 62 28.70 -45.87 -31.89
C ALA A 62 28.55 -46.78 -33.12
N ARG A 63 27.39 -47.41 -33.30
CA ARG A 63 27.06 -48.27 -34.44
C ARG A 63 26.48 -47.51 -35.65
N LYS A 64 26.35 -46.18 -35.57
CA LYS A 64 25.72 -45.32 -36.61
C LYS A 64 24.29 -45.74 -36.95
N ILE A 65 23.56 -46.27 -35.98
CA ILE A 65 22.15 -46.65 -36.15
C ILE A 65 21.30 -45.43 -35.81
N ASN A 66 20.78 -44.77 -36.85
CA ASN A 66 20.09 -43.48 -36.71
C ASN A 66 18.59 -43.59 -36.39
N LYS A 67 18.03 -44.82 -36.32
CA LYS A 67 16.61 -45.02 -36.05
C LYS A 67 16.43 -46.18 -35.08
N ARG A 68 15.60 -45.98 -34.05
CA ARG A 68 15.17 -47.05 -33.15
C ARG A 68 14.27 -48.01 -33.93
N ASP A 69 14.66 -49.26 -34.02
CA ASP A 69 13.91 -50.34 -34.67
C ASP A 69 13.73 -51.53 -33.69
N SER A 70 13.21 -52.65 -34.17
CA SER A 70 13.03 -53.86 -33.33
C SER A 70 14.34 -54.34 -32.70
N SER A 71 15.49 -54.13 -33.34
CA SER A 71 16.80 -54.50 -32.77
C SER A 71 17.19 -53.66 -31.55
N THR A 72 16.69 -52.42 -31.48
CA THR A 72 16.92 -51.54 -30.33
C THR A 72 16.23 -52.06 -29.07
N PHE A 73 15.03 -52.63 -29.21
CA PHE A 73 14.32 -53.24 -28.09
C PHE A 73 15.05 -54.48 -27.56
N PHE A 74 15.57 -55.35 -28.43
CA PHE A 74 16.37 -56.49 -27.98
C PHE A 74 17.65 -56.09 -27.23
N ILE A 75 18.32 -55.01 -27.66
CA ILE A 75 19.51 -54.49 -26.95
C ILE A 75 19.11 -53.94 -25.58
N LEU A 76 18.00 -53.21 -25.51
CA LEU A 76 17.46 -52.64 -24.27
C LEU A 76 17.05 -53.75 -23.30
N ASP A 77 16.33 -54.76 -23.77
CA ASP A 77 15.90 -55.91 -22.98
C ASP A 77 17.11 -56.68 -22.44
N SER A 78 18.14 -56.91 -23.25
CA SER A 78 19.37 -57.56 -22.81
C SER A 78 20.13 -56.75 -21.75
N ILE A 79 20.15 -55.42 -21.86
CA ILE A 79 20.77 -54.55 -20.86
C ILE A 79 19.98 -54.58 -19.55
N VAL A 80 18.65 -54.53 -19.62
CA VAL A 80 17.78 -54.65 -18.46
C VAL A 80 17.97 -56.02 -17.80
N GLU A 81 17.97 -57.11 -18.58
CA GLU A 81 18.16 -58.48 -18.08
C GLU A 81 19.50 -58.64 -17.36
N HIS A 82 20.57 -58.02 -17.89
CA HIS A 82 21.90 -58.06 -17.26
C HIS A 82 22.01 -57.15 -16.04
N ARG A 83 21.24 -56.05 -15.99
CA ARG A 83 21.15 -55.15 -14.83
C ARG A 83 20.40 -55.81 -13.68
N LEU A 84 19.33 -56.55 -13.99
CA LEU A 84 18.48 -57.22 -13.02
C LEU A 84 19.28 -58.25 -12.22
N LYS A 85 19.30 -58.09 -10.90
CA LYS A 85 19.91 -59.07 -9.98
C LYS A 85 18.88 -60.13 -9.63
N GLU A 86 19.33 -61.28 -9.11
CA GLU A 86 18.44 -62.34 -8.58
C GLU A 86 17.38 -61.78 -7.60
N ARG A 87 17.77 -60.78 -6.80
CA ARG A 87 16.86 -60.06 -5.91
C ARG A 87 15.74 -59.32 -6.65
N ASP A 88 16.04 -58.67 -7.77
CA ASP A 88 15.05 -57.88 -8.50
C ASP A 88 14.02 -58.80 -9.17
N TYR A 89 14.46 -59.96 -9.68
CA TYR A 89 13.56 -61.02 -10.15
C TYR A 89 12.67 -61.55 -9.03
N TYR A 90 13.25 -61.86 -7.87
CA TYR A 90 12.49 -62.29 -6.70
C TYR A 90 11.40 -61.26 -6.33
N LEU A 91 11.78 -59.98 -6.20
CA LEU A 91 10.86 -58.90 -5.87
C LEU A 91 9.76 -58.69 -6.93
N ASN A 92 10.07 -58.92 -8.21
CA ASN A 92 9.10 -58.77 -9.29
C ASN A 92 8.03 -59.89 -9.29
N VAL A 93 8.36 -61.08 -8.80
CA VAL A 93 7.41 -62.21 -8.72
C VAL A 93 6.47 -62.10 -7.50
N LEU A 94 6.87 -61.38 -6.44
CA LEU A 94 6.04 -61.17 -5.25
C LEU A 94 4.71 -60.47 -5.59
N GLY A 95 3.63 -60.79 -4.88
CA GLY A 95 2.42 -59.96 -4.91
C GLY A 95 2.73 -58.54 -4.41
N ILE A 96 1.89 -57.56 -4.76
CA ILE A 96 2.15 -56.14 -4.41
C ILE A 96 2.30 -55.94 -2.90
N LYS A 97 1.48 -56.64 -2.11
CA LYS A 97 1.53 -56.61 -0.65
C LYS A 97 2.86 -57.13 -0.12
N GLU A 98 3.28 -58.31 -0.57
CA GLU A 98 4.54 -58.93 -0.17
C GLU A 98 5.74 -58.09 -0.62
N TYR A 99 5.68 -57.51 -1.82
CA TYR A 99 6.68 -56.59 -2.34
C TYR A 99 6.87 -55.36 -1.43
N VAL A 100 5.78 -54.68 -1.02
CA VAL A 100 5.85 -53.51 -0.16
C VAL A 100 6.37 -53.88 1.23
N LEU A 101 5.89 -54.99 1.81
CA LEU A 101 6.35 -55.47 3.11
C LEU A 101 7.84 -55.82 3.11
N GLU A 102 8.32 -56.47 2.05
CA GLU A 102 9.72 -56.88 1.92
C GLU A 102 10.66 -55.70 1.67
N THR A 103 10.24 -54.75 0.82
CA THR A 103 11.11 -53.62 0.43
C THR A 103 11.11 -52.47 1.43
N LYS A 104 10.00 -52.24 2.14
CA LYS A 104 9.82 -51.05 3.01
C LYS A 104 9.78 -51.37 4.51
N LYS A 105 10.07 -52.63 4.90
CA LYS A 105 9.91 -53.19 6.25
C LYS A 105 10.15 -52.24 7.43
N ASP A 106 11.29 -51.54 7.46
CA ASP A 106 11.70 -50.70 8.60
C ASP A 106 11.08 -49.29 8.60
N THR A 107 10.40 -48.91 7.53
CA THR A 107 9.84 -47.56 7.33
C THR A 107 8.36 -47.59 6.97
N LEU A 108 7.76 -48.77 6.84
CA LEU A 108 6.35 -48.95 6.50
C LEU A 108 5.46 -48.85 7.73
N ILE A 109 4.44 -48.01 7.63
CA ILE A 109 3.39 -47.82 8.63
C ILE A 109 2.06 -48.13 7.96
N ILE A 110 1.38 -49.16 8.46
CA ILE A 110 0.06 -49.56 7.99
C ILE A 110 -0.97 -48.88 8.89
N VAL A 111 -1.76 -47.97 8.32
CA VAL A 111 -2.79 -47.27 9.09
C VAL A 111 -4.10 -48.05 9.10
N ASN A 112 -4.78 -48.03 10.24
CA ASN A 112 -6.06 -48.72 10.42
C ASN A 112 -7.20 -47.78 10.85
N LYS A 113 -6.88 -46.53 11.22
CA LYS A 113 -7.90 -45.55 11.64
C LYS A 113 -8.64 -45.03 10.38
N PRO A 114 -9.99 -45.01 10.37
CA PRO A 114 -10.76 -44.59 9.20
C PRO A 114 -10.36 -43.23 8.63
N GLU A 115 -10.15 -42.23 9.50
CA GLU A 115 -9.77 -40.86 9.10
C GLU A 115 -8.39 -40.80 8.44
N GLN A 116 -7.45 -41.66 8.87
CA GLN A 116 -6.11 -41.76 8.28
C GLN A 116 -6.15 -42.50 6.94
N ILE A 117 -7.02 -43.51 6.81
CA ILE A 117 -7.28 -44.21 5.55
C ILE A 117 -7.87 -43.24 4.52
N GLU A 118 -8.88 -42.46 4.91
CA GLU A 118 -9.47 -41.42 4.07
C GLU A 118 -8.42 -40.39 3.64
N PHE A 119 -7.60 -39.89 4.57
CA PHE A 119 -6.50 -38.97 4.27
C PHE A 119 -5.51 -39.53 3.24
N ILE A 120 -5.09 -40.79 3.39
CA ILE A 120 -4.19 -41.44 2.43
C ILE A 120 -4.86 -41.59 1.08
N ASN A 121 -6.11 -42.06 1.03
CA ASN A 121 -6.82 -42.28 -0.23
C ASN A 121 -7.12 -40.96 -0.96
N ASP A 122 -7.48 -39.90 -0.23
CA ASP A 122 -7.73 -38.56 -0.77
C ASP A 122 -6.49 -37.96 -1.47
N ILE A 123 -5.29 -38.28 -1.01
CA ILE A 123 -4.03 -37.71 -1.54
C ILE A 123 -3.36 -38.66 -2.54
N ALA A 124 -3.31 -39.96 -2.22
CA ALA A 124 -2.63 -40.95 -3.03
C ALA A 124 -3.46 -41.37 -4.25
N GLY A 125 -4.80 -41.34 -4.13
CA GLY A 125 -5.75 -41.74 -5.17
C GLY A 125 -5.99 -40.69 -6.26
N THR A 126 -5.55 -39.44 -6.06
CA THR A 126 -5.72 -38.37 -7.06
C THR A 126 -4.63 -38.41 -8.10
N GLU A 127 -5.01 -38.41 -9.38
CA GLU A 127 -4.05 -38.35 -10.48
C GLU A 127 -3.57 -36.91 -10.68
N TYR A 128 -4.52 -35.97 -10.62
CA TYR A 128 -4.33 -34.55 -10.89
C TYR A 128 -4.54 -33.68 -9.64
N ILE A 129 -3.89 -32.51 -9.62
CA ILE A 129 -3.95 -31.58 -8.47
C ILE A 129 -5.37 -31.02 -8.30
N GLU A 130 -6.09 -30.84 -9.40
CA GLU A 130 -7.46 -30.32 -9.44
C GLU A 130 -8.48 -31.28 -8.80
N GLU A 131 -8.15 -32.56 -8.72
CA GLU A 131 -8.98 -33.60 -8.07
C GLU A 131 -8.78 -33.63 -6.56
N LEU A 132 -7.71 -33.01 -6.06
CA LEU A 132 -7.41 -32.98 -4.64
C LEU A 132 -8.53 -32.27 -3.89
N PRO A 133 -9.03 -32.79 -2.75
CA PRO A 133 -10.04 -32.08 -1.97
C PRO A 133 -9.65 -30.63 -1.65
N GLY A 134 -10.61 -29.70 -1.75
CA GLY A 134 -10.39 -28.26 -1.52
C GLY A 134 -9.66 -27.94 -0.20
N LYS A 135 -9.88 -28.76 0.84
CA LYS A 135 -9.20 -28.67 2.15
C LYS A 135 -7.67 -28.74 2.07
N TYR A 136 -7.11 -29.42 1.06
CA TYR A 136 -5.67 -29.60 0.92
C TYR A 136 -4.98 -28.58 0.01
N HIS A 137 -5.76 -27.77 -0.73
CA HIS A 137 -5.20 -26.84 -1.71
C HIS A 137 -4.25 -25.80 -1.10
N LYS A 138 -4.46 -25.41 0.17
CA LYS A 138 -3.57 -24.49 0.89
C LYS A 138 -2.17 -25.06 1.18
N TYR A 139 -1.99 -26.37 1.04
CA TYR A 139 -0.71 -27.06 1.26
C TYR A 139 0.06 -27.34 -0.04
N LEU A 140 -0.52 -26.99 -1.19
CA LEU A 140 0.10 -27.17 -2.50
C LEU A 140 1.20 -26.14 -2.74
N ARG A 141 2.25 -26.56 -3.46
CA ARG A 141 3.23 -25.66 -4.04
C ARG A 141 2.59 -24.90 -5.22
N LYS A 142 2.65 -23.56 -5.20
CA LYS A 142 2.26 -22.74 -6.36
C LYS A 142 3.23 -23.02 -7.52
N GLY A 143 2.69 -23.40 -8.68
CA GLY A 143 3.45 -23.48 -9.94
C GLY A 143 3.90 -24.87 -10.42
N SER A 144 3.65 -25.96 -9.67
CA SER A 144 3.92 -27.32 -10.16
C SER A 144 2.62 -27.97 -10.65
N SER A 145 2.47 -28.18 -11.95
CA SER A 145 1.28 -28.81 -12.53
C SER A 145 1.29 -30.34 -12.50
N TYR A 146 2.40 -30.99 -12.10
CA TYR A 146 2.56 -32.45 -12.26
C TYR A 146 3.06 -33.21 -11.01
N GLU A 147 3.85 -32.58 -10.12
CA GLU A 147 4.30 -33.21 -8.87
C GLU A 147 3.68 -32.51 -7.66
N SER A 148 2.60 -33.09 -7.13
CA SER A 148 1.92 -32.63 -5.92
C SER A 148 2.71 -33.04 -4.67
N SER A 149 3.79 -32.33 -4.37
CA SER A 149 4.32 -32.32 -2.99
C SER A 149 3.39 -31.48 -2.12
N LEU A 150 2.86 -32.06 -1.04
CA LEU A 150 2.12 -31.32 -0.03
C LEU A 150 3.05 -31.01 1.15
N TYR A 151 2.94 -29.80 1.68
CA TYR A 151 3.68 -29.37 2.86
C TYR A 151 2.68 -29.14 3.99
N MET A 152 2.82 -29.85 5.10
CA MET A 152 1.89 -29.73 6.23
C MET A 152 2.65 -29.50 7.53
N GLN A 153 2.06 -28.73 8.44
CA GLN A 153 2.54 -28.63 9.82
C GLN A 153 2.13 -29.88 10.60
N ALA A 154 2.82 -30.16 11.71
CA ALA A 154 2.50 -31.31 12.58
C ALA A 154 1.02 -31.34 12.99
N GLU A 155 0.47 -30.19 13.35
CA GLU A 155 -0.91 -30.02 13.83
C GLU A 155 -1.96 -30.29 12.74
N ASP A 156 -1.59 -30.13 11.48
CA ASP A 156 -2.46 -30.35 10.32
C ASP A 156 -2.41 -31.81 9.83
N LEU A 157 -1.44 -32.60 10.31
CA LEU A 157 -1.25 -33.97 9.87
C LEU A 157 -2.13 -34.91 10.70
N ILE A 158 -3.04 -35.61 10.03
CA ILE A 158 -3.96 -36.58 10.67
C ILE A 158 -3.22 -37.87 11.10
N LEU A 159 -1.99 -38.06 10.61
CA LEU A 159 -1.15 -39.23 10.88
C LEU A 159 -0.34 -39.05 12.17
N ASP A 160 -0.29 -40.10 12.98
CA ASP A 160 0.47 -40.13 14.24
C ASP A 160 1.98 -40.21 13.94
N VAL A 161 2.62 -39.06 13.66
CA VAL A 161 4.04 -38.99 13.27
C VAL A 161 5.01 -38.67 14.40
N ASP A 162 4.49 -38.21 15.54
CA ASP A 162 5.32 -37.72 16.66
C ASP A 162 6.06 -38.86 17.38
N GLU A 163 5.53 -40.08 17.34
CA GLU A 163 6.14 -41.26 17.95
C GLU A 163 7.25 -41.89 17.08
N LEU A 164 7.44 -41.38 15.85
CA LEU A 164 8.40 -41.96 14.90
C LEU A 164 9.84 -41.49 15.16
N ASN A 165 10.79 -42.41 15.01
CA ASN A 165 12.20 -42.11 15.21
C ASN A 165 12.80 -41.46 13.95
N TRP A 166 12.55 -40.16 13.79
CA TRP A 166 13.03 -39.36 12.66
C TRP A 166 14.55 -39.16 12.64
N ASP A 167 15.25 -39.38 13.75
CA ASP A 167 16.72 -39.29 13.80
C ASP A 167 17.38 -40.48 13.09
N LYS A 168 16.71 -41.63 13.05
CA LYS A 168 17.22 -42.85 12.38
C LYS A 168 16.82 -42.95 10.91
N LYS A 169 15.71 -42.36 10.50
CA LYS A 169 15.13 -42.51 9.16
C LYS A 169 14.67 -41.17 8.62
N LYS A 170 15.04 -40.87 7.36
CA LYS A 170 14.70 -39.61 6.69
C LYS A 170 13.23 -39.54 6.27
N TYR A 171 12.60 -40.68 5.99
CA TYR A 171 11.22 -40.78 5.53
C TYR A 171 10.55 -42.07 6.00
N TYR A 172 9.22 -42.05 6.04
CA TYR A 172 8.35 -43.19 6.33
C TYR A 172 7.30 -43.34 5.23
N TYR A 173 6.89 -44.59 4.95
CA TYR A 173 5.82 -44.92 4.01
C TYR A 173 4.55 -45.22 4.78
N PHE A 174 3.45 -44.59 4.38
CA PHE A 174 2.14 -44.80 4.95
C PHE A 174 1.24 -45.43 3.90
N ILE A 175 0.60 -46.54 4.26
CA ILE A 175 -0.37 -47.23 3.41
C ILE A 175 -1.65 -47.49 4.17
N ALA A 176 -2.78 -47.39 3.47
CA ALA A 176 -4.05 -47.86 3.97
C ALA A 176 -4.05 -49.39 3.99
N ASN A 177 -4.65 -50.00 5.01
CA ASN A 177 -4.65 -51.46 5.18
C ASN A 177 -5.39 -52.22 4.06
N ASP A 178 -6.21 -51.53 3.29
CA ASP A 178 -7.00 -52.03 2.16
C ASP A 178 -6.40 -51.68 0.79
N ASN A 179 -5.37 -50.82 0.72
CA ASN A 179 -4.75 -50.38 -0.53
C ASN A 179 -3.21 -50.45 -0.47
N TYR A 180 -2.64 -51.48 -1.08
CA TYR A 180 -1.19 -51.66 -1.21
C TYR A 180 -0.61 -51.13 -2.54
N GLN A 181 -1.46 -50.66 -3.46
CA GLN A 181 -1.00 -50.16 -4.76
C GLN A 181 -0.41 -48.76 -4.62
N GLN A 182 -0.99 -47.94 -3.74
CA GLN A 182 -0.62 -46.54 -3.56
C GLN A 182 -0.44 -46.22 -2.08
N GLY A 183 0.34 -45.18 -1.80
CA GLY A 183 0.53 -44.68 -0.45
C GLY A 183 1.19 -43.31 -0.44
N LEU A 184 1.62 -42.90 0.75
CA LEU A 184 2.31 -41.63 0.96
C LEU A 184 3.72 -41.87 1.48
N ILE A 185 4.68 -41.11 0.98
CA ILE A 185 6.00 -40.96 1.58
C ILE A 185 6.06 -39.63 2.32
N ILE A 186 6.29 -39.69 3.62
CA ILE A 186 6.36 -38.51 4.48
C ILE A 186 7.81 -38.29 4.92
N THR A 187 8.32 -37.09 4.66
CA THR A 187 9.67 -36.65 5.00
C THR A 187 9.59 -35.49 5.98
N LYS A 188 10.25 -35.61 7.14
CA LYS A 188 10.31 -34.53 8.12
C LYS A 188 11.43 -33.55 7.77
N ILE A 189 11.07 -32.29 7.57
CA ILE A 189 12.01 -31.21 7.27
C ILE A 189 12.43 -30.57 8.60
N ASN A 190 13.45 -31.16 9.24
CA ASN A 190 13.95 -30.74 10.56
C ASN A 190 14.84 -29.47 10.51
N LYS A 191 15.43 -29.14 9.36
CA LYS A 191 16.35 -28.01 9.21
C LYS A 191 15.85 -27.08 8.13
N LEU A 192 14.99 -26.17 8.52
CA LEU A 192 14.79 -24.96 7.74
C LEU A 192 15.89 -24.00 8.15
N GLN A 193 16.88 -23.76 7.27
CA GLN A 193 18.02 -22.86 7.55
C GLN A 193 17.56 -21.60 8.32
N THR A 194 18.26 -21.28 9.42
CA THR A 194 17.98 -20.06 10.18
C THR A 194 18.28 -18.83 9.33
N PHE A 195 17.76 -17.66 9.71
CA PHE A 195 18.07 -16.42 9.00
C PHE A 195 19.59 -16.15 8.97
N GLU A 196 20.30 -16.43 10.07
CA GLU A 196 21.77 -16.29 10.17
C GLU A 196 22.52 -17.27 9.27
N GLU A 197 22.05 -18.52 9.16
CA GLU A 197 22.61 -19.52 8.24
C GLU A 197 22.38 -19.15 6.78
N LYS A 198 21.19 -18.65 6.43
CA LYS A 198 20.92 -18.11 5.08
C LYS A 198 21.78 -16.87 4.79
N TRP A 199 21.85 -15.93 5.74
CA TRP A 199 22.63 -14.69 5.64
C TRP A 199 24.11 -15.00 5.39
N SER A 200 24.68 -15.93 6.15
CA SER A 200 26.06 -16.34 6.01
C SER A 200 26.34 -17.16 4.75
N SER A 201 25.34 -17.87 4.20
CA SER A 201 25.49 -18.67 2.98
C SER A 201 25.49 -17.86 1.67
N GLY A 202 25.07 -16.60 1.68
CA GLY A 202 24.95 -15.76 0.48
C GLY A 202 23.81 -16.17 -0.48
N ASN A 203 23.16 -17.31 -0.24
CA ASN A 203 22.02 -17.79 -1.01
C ASN A 203 20.70 -17.32 -0.36
N PHE A 204 20.43 -16.02 -0.47
CA PHE A 204 19.21 -15.43 0.08
C PHE A 204 17.93 -15.96 -0.60
N LEU A 205 18.03 -16.40 -1.85
CA LEU A 205 16.89 -16.65 -2.74
C LEU A 205 16.64 -18.13 -3.09
N SER A 206 17.44 -19.08 -2.59
CA SER A 206 17.22 -20.50 -2.88
C SER A 206 17.17 -21.34 -1.61
N THR A 207 15.96 -21.68 -1.16
CA THR A 207 15.80 -22.95 -0.47
C THR A 207 15.76 -24.02 -1.56
N ASN A 208 16.65 -25.03 -1.49
CA ASN A 208 16.57 -26.17 -2.41
C ASN A 208 15.21 -26.91 -2.34
N GLU A 209 14.40 -26.61 -1.32
CA GLU A 209 13.00 -27.01 -1.21
C GLU A 209 12.10 -25.76 -1.17
N GLU A 210 11.28 -25.56 -2.19
CA GLU A 210 10.28 -24.48 -2.27
C GLU A 210 9.05 -24.83 -1.42
N ILE A 211 9.14 -24.55 -0.12
CA ILE A 211 8.02 -24.69 0.81
C ILE A 211 7.10 -23.47 0.64
N PRO A 212 5.77 -23.64 0.55
CA PRO A 212 4.83 -22.51 0.45
C PRO A 212 5.03 -21.48 1.57
N GLU A 213 5.15 -20.20 1.20
CA GLU A 213 5.40 -19.10 2.15
C GLU A 213 4.32 -18.97 3.22
N GLU A 214 3.07 -19.29 2.89
CA GLU A 214 1.94 -19.26 3.83
C GLU A 214 2.13 -20.22 5.01
N ILE A 215 2.89 -21.31 4.81
CA ILE A 215 3.23 -22.30 5.84
C ILE A 215 4.45 -21.83 6.65
N LEU A 216 5.43 -21.22 5.99
CA LEU A 216 6.64 -20.70 6.64
C LEU A 216 6.38 -19.43 7.47
N TYR A 217 5.45 -18.59 7.01
CA TYR A 217 5.14 -17.27 7.54
C TYR A 217 3.62 -17.13 7.69
N PRO A 218 2.99 -17.80 8.68
CA PRO A 218 1.54 -17.74 8.86
C PRO A 218 1.02 -16.32 9.13
N TYR A 219 1.90 -15.42 9.57
CA TYR A 219 1.61 -13.99 9.79
C TYR A 219 1.80 -13.10 8.55
N SER A 220 2.28 -13.62 7.40
CA SER A 220 2.36 -12.85 6.16
C SER A 220 1.00 -12.70 5.44
N SER A 221 -0.02 -13.46 5.87
CA SER A 221 -1.34 -13.44 5.23
C SER A 221 -1.92 -12.01 5.17
N SER A 222 -2.63 -11.71 4.08
CA SER A 222 -3.25 -10.40 3.78
C SER A 222 -4.07 -9.80 4.93
N LYS A 223 -4.52 -10.62 5.88
CA LYS A 223 -5.27 -10.20 7.08
C LYS A 223 -4.44 -9.37 8.06
N TYR A 224 -3.11 -9.55 8.10
CA TYR A 224 -2.22 -8.85 9.03
C TYR A 224 -1.72 -7.51 8.49
N TRP A 225 -1.94 -7.20 7.20
CA TRP A 225 -1.66 -5.89 6.59
C TRP A 225 -2.46 -4.72 7.17
N LEU A 226 -3.56 -5.01 7.87
CA LEU A 226 -4.32 -3.99 8.59
C LEU A 226 -3.61 -3.52 9.87
N ILE A 227 -2.66 -4.29 10.41
CA ILE A 227 -1.95 -3.94 11.65
C ILE A 227 -1.20 -2.61 11.51
N PRO A 228 -0.40 -2.35 10.45
CA PRO A 228 0.18 -1.03 10.19
C PRO A 228 -0.85 0.11 10.15
N ILE A 229 -2.03 -0.11 9.54
CA ILE A 229 -3.11 0.88 9.49
C ILE A 229 -3.67 1.14 10.88
N PHE A 230 -3.93 0.09 11.67
CA PHE A 230 -4.37 0.21 13.07
C PHE A 230 -3.32 0.90 13.94
N ILE A 231 -2.03 0.63 13.74
CA ILE A 231 -0.93 1.32 14.42
C ILE A 231 -0.94 2.81 14.04
N LEU A 232 -1.11 3.16 12.77
CA LEU A 232 -1.18 4.54 12.30
C LEU A 232 -2.37 5.30 12.92
N VAL A 233 -3.54 4.64 13.01
CA VAL A 233 -4.73 5.17 13.70
C VAL A 233 -4.49 5.31 15.21
N ALA A 234 -3.89 4.30 15.85
CA ALA A 234 -3.56 4.29 17.27
C ALA A 234 -2.50 5.34 17.64
N LEU A 235 -1.65 5.73 16.69
CA LEU A 235 -0.67 6.82 16.84
C LEU A 235 -1.26 8.21 16.58
N SER A 236 -2.49 8.33 16.09
CA SER A 236 -3.14 9.63 15.89
C SER A 236 -3.20 10.53 17.16
N PRO A 237 -3.40 10.00 18.39
CA PRO A 237 -3.29 10.79 19.61
C PRO A 237 -1.86 11.27 19.88
N ALA A 238 -0.85 10.48 19.50
CA ALA A 238 0.56 10.90 19.58
C ALA A 238 0.85 12.02 18.58
N PHE A 239 0.30 12.00 17.37
CA PHE A 239 0.38 13.12 16.43
C PHE A 239 -0.31 14.38 16.97
N ILE A 240 -1.47 14.25 17.61
CA ILE A 240 -2.16 15.37 18.28
C ILE A 240 -1.31 15.90 19.45
N SER A 241 -0.67 15.03 20.22
CA SER A 241 0.25 15.40 21.31
C SER A 241 1.52 16.09 20.79
N ILE A 242 2.10 15.60 19.70
CA ILE A 242 3.24 16.23 19.01
C ILE A 242 2.85 17.60 18.48
N LYS A 243 1.66 17.74 17.85
CA LYS A 243 1.11 19.03 17.42
C LYS A 243 0.99 19.99 18.61
N ASN A 244 0.43 19.52 19.72
CA ASN A 244 0.25 20.34 20.92
C ASN A 244 1.58 20.69 21.60
N ASN A 245 2.63 19.87 21.48
CA ASN A 245 3.94 20.11 22.09
C ASN A 245 4.91 20.90 21.18
N LEU A 246 4.82 20.75 19.86
CA LEU A 246 5.58 21.58 18.90
C LEU A 246 4.99 22.99 18.81
N PHE A 247 3.68 23.11 19.01
CA PHE A 247 2.95 24.36 19.01
C PHE A 247 2.15 24.44 20.31
N PRO A 248 2.84 24.59 21.46
CA PRO A 248 2.15 24.80 22.72
C PRO A 248 1.12 25.90 22.51
N LYS A 249 -0.11 25.66 22.96
CA LYS A 249 -1.15 26.68 23.14
C LYS A 249 -0.72 27.74 24.19
N GLN A 250 0.57 28.02 24.34
CA GLN A 250 1.02 29.28 24.92
C GLN A 250 0.25 30.38 24.20
N LYS A 251 -0.31 31.29 25.00
CA LYS A 251 -1.23 32.40 24.66
C LYS A 251 -0.74 33.27 23.48
N ARG A 252 -0.57 32.70 22.28
CA ARG A 252 -0.52 33.47 21.07
C ARG A 252 -1.93 34.02 20.93
N GLN A 253 -2.03 35.34 20.96
CA GLN A 253 -3.27 36.08 20.75
C GLN A 253 -3.94 35.73 19.40
N TYR A 254 -3.23 35.00 18.52
CA TYR A 254 -3.67 34.66 17.17
C TYR A 254 -3.22 33.27 16.69
N TYR A 255 -4.06 32.63 15.86
CA TYR A 255 -3.86 31.29 15.29
C TYR A 255 -3.52 31.32 13.79
N ASN A 256 -2.27 30.99 13.45
CA ASN A 256 -1.82 30.89 12.05
C ASN A 256 -2.23 29.53 11.43
N SER A 257 -3.31 29.55 10.64
CA SER A 257 -3.84 28.38 9.95
C SER A 257 -2.88 27.82 8.89
N GLN A 258 -2.11 28.68 8.20
CA GLN A 258 -1.17 28.29 7.15
C GLN A 258 -0.07 27.38 7.71
N LYS A 259 0.41 27.71 8.92
CA LYS A 259 1.41 26.89 9.61
C LYS A 259 0.88 25.48 9.91
N THR A 260 -0.38 25.38 10.35
CA THR A 260 -1.02 24.08 10.61
C THR A 260 -1.09 23.24 9.34
N VAL A 261 -1.48 23.84 8.23
CA VAL A 261 -1.50 23.16 6.93
C VAL A 261 -0.10 22.67 6.54
N ALA A 262 0.92 23.52 6.66
CA ALA A 262 2.30 23.12 6.38
C ALA A 262 2.73 21.90 7.23
N ILE A 263 2.44 21.89 8.52
CA ILE A 263 2.79 20.76 9.41
C ILE A 263 2.08 19.46 8.99
N ILE A 264 0.80 19.55 8.61
CA ILE A 264 0.06 18.37 8.12
C ILE A 264 0.74 17.82 6.87
N TRP A 265 1.09 18.66 5.91
CA TRP A 265 1.79 18.23 4.70
C TRP A 265 3.20 17.71 4.96
N LEU A 266 3.90 18.26 5.97
CA LEU A 266 5.16 17.69 6.43
C LEU A 266 4.99 16.25 6.93
N ALA A 267 3.90 15.94 7.65
CA ALA A 267 3.61 14.57 8.05
C ALA A 267 3.34 13.65 6.85
N PHE A 268 2.61 14.14 5.83
CA PHE A 268 2.40 13.39 4.59
C PHE A 268 3.69 13.09 3.83
N ILE A 269 4.68 13.99 3.84
CA ILE A 269 6.01 13.73 3.28
C ILE A 269 6.63 12.48 3.93
N PHE A 270 6.63 12.41 5.27
CA PHE A 270 7.18 11.26 5.99
C PHE A 270 6.38 9.97 5.74
N ILE A 271 5.05 10.04 5.77
CA ILE A 271 4.21 8.87 5.51
C ILE A 271 4.46 8.33 4.09
N SER A 272 4.52 9.23 3.09
CA SER A 272 4.77 8.84 1.70
C SER A 272 6.14 8.18 1.52
N LEU A 273 7.17 8.72 2.20
CA LEU A 273 8.50 8.13 2.20
C LEU A 273 8.51 6.74 2.86
N LEU A 274 7.79 6.56 3.97
CA LEU A 274 7.65 5.26 4.63
C LEU A 274 6.94 4.23 3.74
N VAL A 275 5.93 4.64 2.96
CA VAL A 275 5.27 3.75 1.99
C VAL A 275 6.27 3.28 0.93
N VAL A 276 7.08 4.17 0.35
CA VAL A 276 8.10 3.78 -0.63
C VAL A 276 9.16 2.87 0.00
N LEU A 277 9.66 3.23 1.18
CA LEU A 277 10.65 2.43 1.90
C LEU A 277 10.12 1.05 2.30
N SER A 278 8.81 0.92 2.57
CA SER A 278 8.21 -0.37 2.92
C SER A 278 8.36 -1.40 1.81
N VAL A 279 8.24 -1.00 0.54
CA VAL A 279 8.45 -1.90 -0.61
C VAL A 279 9.88 -2.43 -0.64
N ILE A 280 10.86 -1.58 -0.35
CA ILE A 280 12.28 -1.95 -0.34
C ILE A 280 12.62 -2.81 0.88
N VAL A 281 12.10 -2.47 2.06
CA VAL A 281 12.42 -3.16 3.32
C VAL A 281 11.74 -4.53 3.43
N PHE A 282 10.53 -4.67 2.88
CA PHE A 282 9.76 -5.92 2.92
C PHE A 282 9.85 -6.73 1.62
N ASP A 283 10.68 -6.30 0.66
CA ASP A 283 10.89 -6.96 -0.63
C ASP A 283 9.58 -7.31 -1.35
N ILE A 284 8.62 -6.37 -1.33
CA ILE A 284 7.30 -6.58 -1.93
C ILE A 284 7.48 -6.58 -3.45
N ASP A 285 7.08 -7.68 -4.11
CA ASP A 285 7.14 -7.78 -5.56
C ASP A 285 6.42 -6.59 -6.22
N ILE A 286 7.07 -6.03 -7.23
CA ILE A 286 6.55 -4.91 -8.00
C ILE A 286 5.20 -5.26 -8.64
N SER A 287 5.04 -6.50 -9.07
CA SER A 287 3.81 -7.03 -9.68
C SER A 287 2.68 -7.27 -8.67
N ASP A 288 3.02 -7.61 -7.41
CA ASP A 288 2.06 -7.84 -6.33
C ASP A 288 1.67 -6.56 -5.57
N GLY A 289 1.68 -5.42 -6.27
CA GLY A 289 1.26 -4.13 -5.74
C GLY A 289 2.40 -3.25 -5.20
N GLY A 290 3.63 -3.77 -5.09
CA GLY A 290 4.81 -2.98 -4.75
C GLY A 290 5.02 -1.81 -5.73
N GLY A 291 4.78 -2.03 -7.03
CA GLY A 291 4.85 -0.98 -8.05
C GLY A 291 3.84 0.15 -7.84
N ALA A 292 2.59 -0.19 -7.48
CA ALA A 292 1.55 0.79 -7.19
C ALA A 292 1.88 1.61 -5.92
N MET A 293 2.42 0.95 -4.89
CA MET A 293 2.87 1.62 -3.67
C MET A 293 4.03 2.59 -3.94
N ILE A 294 5.03 2.20 -4.73
CA ILE A 294 6.13 3.09 -5.12
C ILE A 294 5.61 4.29 -5.93
N LEU A 295 4.72 4.05 -6.90
CA LEU A 295 4.16 5.11 -7.75
C LEU A 295 3.36 6.12 -6.93
N LEU A 296 2.39 5.64 -6.14
CA LEU A 296 1.53 6.49 -5.31
C LEU A 296 2.32 7.18 -4.20
N GLY A 297 3.24 6.46 -3.56
CA GLY A 297 4.11 7.00 -2.51
C GLY A 297 5.01 8.12 -3.05
N THR A 298 5.68 7.91 -4.19
CA THR A 298 6.53 8.93 -4.81
C THR A 298 5.72 10.15 -5.26
N PHE A 299 4.56 9.92 -5.89
CA PHE A 299 3.67 11.00 -6.32
C PHE A 299 3.20 11.85 -5.12
N LEU A 300 2.70 11.20 -4.07
CA LEU A 300 2.23 11.88 -2.86
C LEU A 300 3.38 12.61 -2.14
N PHE A 301 4.59 12.05 -2.13
CA PHE A 301 5.78 12.69 -1.59
C PHE A 301 6.07 14.02 -2.31
N ILE A 302 6.13 14.01 -3.65
CA ILE A 302 6.41 15.21 -4.45
C ILE A 302 5.32 16.26 -4.25
N CYS A 303 4.04 15.87 -4.33
CA CYS A 303 2.92 16.78 -4.11
C CYS A 303 2.97 17.38 -2.70
N SER A 304 3.19 16.57 -1.67
CA SER A 304 3.25 17.01 -0.28
C SER A 304 4.41 17.96 -0.04
N LEU A 305 5.56 17.71 -0.67
CA LEU A 305 6.74 18.58 -0.59
C LEU A 305 6.46 19.96 -1.19
N ILE A 306 5.87 20.01 -2.39
CA ILE A 306 5.51 21.27 -3.05
C ILE A 306 4.52 22.06 -2.18
N ILE A 307 3.46 21.41 -1.70
CA ILE A 307 2.43 22.06 -0.87
C ILE A 307 3.03 22.53 0.46
N PHE A 308 3.89 21.73 1.10
CA PHE A 308 4.61 22.12 2.31
C PHE A 308 5.41 23.41 2.10
N ILE A 309 6.21 23.48 1.03
CA ILE A 309 7.04 24.67 0.73
C ILE A 309 6.16 25.91 0.54
N ILE A 310 5.06 25.78 -0.21
CA ILE A 310 4.11 26.90 -0.45
C ILE A 310 3.52 27.39 0.86
N PHE A 311 2.95 26.49 1.67
CA PHE A 311 2.28 26.87 2.92
C PHE A 311 3.26 27.31 4.02
N TYR A 312 4.48 26.78 4.02
CA TYR A 312 5.53 27.24 4.93
C TYR A 312 5.92 28.69 4.64
N LYS A 313 6.15 29.03 3.35
CA LYS A 313 6.40 30.43 2.95
C LYS A 313 5.23 31.35 3.29
N ARG A 314 4.00 30.92 3.00
CA ARG A 314 2.79 31.68 3.38
C ARG A 314 2.65 31.85 4.88
N ALA A 315 3.01 30.85 5.69
CA ALA A 315 2.96 30.95 7.14
C ALA A 315 3.95 31.98 7.69
N ILE A 316 5.15 32.05 7.11
CA ILE A 316 6.13 33.10 7.46
C ILE A 316 5.61 34.48 7.08
N GLN A 317 5.08 34.63 5.87
CA GLN A 317 4.53 35.91 5.41
C GLN A 317 3.34 36.34 6.26
N PHE A 318 2.48 35.40 6.63
CA PHE A 318 1.39 35.60 7.58
C PHE A 318 1.91 36.19 8.91
N ASP A 319 2.89 35.51 9.52
CA ASP A 319 3.44 35.92 10.82
C ASP A 319 4.06 37.33 10.73
N LYS A 320 4.73 37.66 9.61
CA LYS A 320 5.26 39.02 9.34
C LYS A 320 4.16 40.07 9.23
N THR A 321 3.10 39.81 8.46
CA THR A 321 1.95 40.73 8.32
C THR A 321 1.24 40.93 9.66
N TYR A 322 1.13 39.89 10.48
CA TYR A 322 0.41 39.97 11.75
C TYR A 322 1.19 40.72 12.84
N THR A 323 2.49 40.44 13.00
CA THR A 323 3.31 41.06 14.06
C THR A 323 3.83 42.44 13.69
N GLY A 324 3.99 42.73 12.39
CA GLY A 324 4.65 43.93 11.90
C GLY A 324 6.17 43.94 12.17
N ILE A 325 6.72 42.85 12.72
CA ILE A 325 8.15 42.72 12.99
C ILE A 325 8.82 42.20 11.72
N SER A 326 9.46 43.10 10.97
CA SER A 326 10.44 42.72 9.95
C SER A 326 11.62 42.06 10.66
N SER A 327 11.95 40.84 10.25
CA SER A 327 13.15 40.14 10.72
C SER A 327 14.35 41.06 10.53
N GLU A 328 15.19 41.20 11.56
CA GLU A 328 16.29 42.17 11.70
C GLU A 328 17.29 42.21 10.50
N ASN A 329 17.28 41.18 9.65
CA ASN A 329 18.12 41.06 8.44
C ASN A 329 17.39 41.32 7.10
N GLN A 330 16.13 41.74 7.10
CA GLN A 330 15.40 42.12 5.89
C GLN A 330 15.01 43.60 5.97
N LYS A 331 15.48 44.38 4.98
CA LYS A 331 15.19 45.82 4.79
C LYS A 331 13.81 46.19 5.33
N ALA A 332 13.80 47.05 6.35
CA ALA A 332 12.65 47.35 7.20
C ALA A 332 11.40 47.89 6.47
N GLU A 333 11.50 48.23 5.18
CA GLU A 333 10.45 48.94 4.43
C GLU A 333 9.36 48.05 3.80
N GLU A 334 9.60 46.74 3.60
CA GLU A 334 8.69 45.93 2.76
C GLU A 334 7.42 45.41 3.46
N ASN A 335 7.36 45.35 4.79
CA ASN A 335 6.21 44.78 5.53
C ASN A 335 5.64 45.73 6.60
N THR A 336 5.60 47.03 6.30
CA THR A 336 4.96 48.00 7.18
C THR A 336 3.45 47.75 7.22
N ILE A 337 2.89 47.60 8.42
CA ILE A 337 1.44 47.56 8.63
C ILE A 337 0.89 48.96 8.31
N LEU A 338 0.00 49.05 7.33
CA LEU A 338 -0.64 50.31 6.91
C LEU A 338 -1.82 50.65 7.82
N ALA A 339 -2.64 49.63 8.15
CA ALA A 339 -3.76 49.79 9.05
C ALA A 339 -4.09 48.51 9.81
N ARG A 340 -4.67 48.70 10.99
CA ARG A 340 -5.31 47.66 11.80
C ARG A 340 -6.67 48.22 12.21
N TRP A 341 -7.72 47.63 11.67
CA TRP A 341 -9.11 47.99 11.95
C TRP A 341 -9.75 46.90 12.80
N THR A 342 -10.51 47.32 13.80
CA THR A 342 -11.35 46.44 14.62
C THR A 342 -12.79 46.86 14.43
N TYR A 343 -13.68 45.90 14.16
CA TYR A 343 -15.08 46.16 13.87
C TYR A 343 -15.96 45.84 15.07
N ASP A 344 -17.07 46.55 15.18
CA ASP A 344 -18.14 46.10 16.05
C ASP A 344 -18.75 44.80 15.50
N LYS A 345 -19.30 43.99 16.41
CA LYS A 345 -19.82 42.67 16.06
C LYS A 345 -20.97 42.73 15.05
N ARG A 346 -21.79 43.79 15.09
CA ARG A 346 -22.94 43.94 14.20
C ARG A 346 -22.49 44.22 12.77
N MET A 347 -21.59 45.19 12.58
CA MET A 347 -20.96 45.48 11.29
C MET A 347 -20.25 44.25 10.73
N TRP A 348 -19.54 43.50 11.59
CA TRP A 348 -18.86 42.27 11.18
C TRP A 348 -19.84 41.18 10.72
N ASP A 349 -20.90 40.92 11.49
CA ASP A 349 -21.92 39.92 11.12
C ASP A 349 -22.67 40.31 9.82
N GLU A 350 -22.98 41.60 9.65
CA GLU A 350 -23.58 42.13 8.41
C GLU A 350 -22.63 41.94 7.21
N PHE A 351 -21.34 42.23 7.37
CA PHE A 351 -20.33 42.02 6.35
C PHE A 351 -20.16 40.53 6.00
N VAL A 352 -20.07 39.64 6.99
CA VAL A 352 -19.92 38.20 6.76
C VAL A 352 -21.12 37.63 6.01
N ASN A 353 -22.33 38.11 6.31
CA ASN A 353 -23.53 37.70 5.58
C ASN A 353 -23.51 38.21 4.13
N PHE A 354 -23.08 39.45 3.91
CA PHE A 354 -22.92 40.03 2.58
C PHE A 354 -21.90 39.24 1.73
N ASP A 355 -20.68 39.02 2.24
CA ASP A 355 -19.62 38.25 1.57
C ASP A 355 -20.06 36.80 1.28
N HIS A 356 -20.82 36.19 2.20
CA HIS A 356 -21.39 34.86 2.00
C HIS A 356 -22.36 34.80 0.82
N GLN A 357 -23.28 35.77 0.70
CA GLN A 357 -24.25 35.81 -0.39
C GLN A 357 -23.56 36.04 -1.74
N GLU A 358 -22.56 36.93 -1.79
CA GLU A 358 -21.80 37.20 -3.01
C GLU A 358 -21.02 35.95 -3.49
N LYS A 359 -20.39 35.22 -2.56
CA LYS A 359 -19.70 33.96 -2.88
C LYS A 359 -20.67 32.87 -3.31
N LEU A 360 -21.87 32.80 -2.71
CA LEU A 360 -22.90 31.85 -3.13
C LEU A 360 -23.43 32.15 -4.53
N SER A 361 -23.70 33.42 -4.87
CA SER A 361 -24.16 33.78 -6.21
C SER A 361 -23.11 33.49 -7.28
N THR A 362 -21.84 33.82 -7.00
CA THR A 362 -20.72 33.56 -7.91
C THR A 362 -20.51 32.05 -8.11
N ASN A 363 -20.47 31.28 -7.01
CA ASN A 363 -20.30 29.82 -7.09
C ASN A 363 -21.48 29.12 -7.77
N LYS A 364 -22.70 29.62 -7.61
CA LYS A 364 -23.89 29.06 -8.28
C LYS A 364 -23.76 29.17 -9.80
N SER A 365 -23.32 30.33 -10.30
CA SER A 365 -23.11 30.54 -11.74
C SER A 365 -22.04 29.60 -12.29
N THR A 366 -20.87 29.55 -11.64
CA THR A 366 -19.76 28.67 -12.03
C THR A 366 -20.14 27.19 -11.98
N PHE A 367 -20.85 26.76 -10.93
CA PHE A 367 -21.34 25.38 -10.81
C PHE A 367 -22.27 25.00 -11.97
N LEU A 368 -23.22 25.87 -12.31
CA LEU A 368 -24.16 25.62 -13.41
C LEU A 368 -23.41 25.46 -14.75
N LEU A 369 -22.49 26.38 -15.05
CA LEU A 369 -21.68 26.34 -16.27
C LEU A 369 -20.87 25.05 -16.36
N VAL A 370 -20.11 24.70 -15.31
CA VAL A 370 -19.27 23.50 -15.30
C VAL A 370 -20.11 22.22 -15.37
N SER A 371 -21.27 22.19 -14.72
CA SER A 371 -22.17 21.03 -14.77
C SER A 371 -22.73 20.81 -16.17
N ILE A 372 -23.12 21.87 -16.88
CA ILE A 372 -23.56 21.79 -18.28
C ILE A 372 -22.43 21.23 -19.15
N LEU A 373 -21.19 21.70 -18.96
CA LEU A 373 -20.04 21.20 -19.70
C LEU A 373 -19.76 19.72 -19.43
N ILE A 374 -19.86 19.27 -18.18
CA ILE A 374 -19.73 17.84 -17.81
C ILE A 374 -20.80 17.01 -18.53
N VAL A 375 -22.07 17.45 -18.50
CA VAL A 375 -23.15 16.74 -19.19
C VAL A 375 -22.89 16.64 -20.70
N ILE A 376 -22.39 17.71 -21.33
CA ILE A 376 -22.05 17.69 -22.77
C ILE A 376 -20.91 16.71 -23.05
N ILE A 377 -19.81 16.77 -22.29
CA ILE A 377 -18.63 15.93 -22.53
C ILE A 377 -18.94 14.45 -22.26
N PHE A 378 -19.49 14.13 -21.08
CA PHE A 378 -19.80 12.75 -20.74
C PHE A 378 -20.99 12.23 -21.56
N GLY A 379 -21.97 13.07 -21.87
CA GLY A 379 -23.07 12.72 -22.76
C GLY A 379 -22.60 12.36 -24.17
N PHE A 380 -21.59 13.08 -24.71
CA PHE A 380 -20.96 12.72 -25.98
C PHE A 380 -20.30 11.33 -25.92
N PHE A 381 -19.53 11.03 -24.87
CA PHE A 381 -18.93 9.70 -24.72
C PHE A 381 -19.97 8.59 -24.60
N MET A 382 -21.07 8.82 -23.87
CA MET A 382 -22.18 7.88 -23.75
C MET A 382 -22.87 7.61 -25.10
N ILE A 383 -22.96 8.61 -25.98
CA ILE A 383 -23.53 8.44 -27.34
C ILE A 383 -22.53 7.74 -28.27
N ALA A 384 -21.24 8.04 -28.14
CA ALA A 384 -20.19 7.52 -29.03
C ALA A 384 -19.90 6.03 -28.78
N ASP A 385 -20.00 5.57 -27.53
CA ASP A 385 -19.74 4.19 -27.14
C ASP A 385 -20.78 3.73 -26.09
N PRO A 386 -21.78 2.93 -26.52
CA PRO A 386 -22.81 2.42 -25.62
C PRO A 386 -22.27 1.56 -24.47
N ASP A 387 -21.16 0.86 -24.65
CA ASP A 387 -20.63 -0.09 -23.65
C ASP A 387 -20.06 0.65 -22.43
N VAL A 388 -19.53 1.86 -22.61
CA VAL A 388 -19.02 2.70 -21.50
C VAL A 388 -20.09 3.59 -20.86
N THR A 389 -21.31 3.60 -21.40
CA THR A 389 -22.42 4.45 -20.94
C THR A 389 -22.66 4.43 -19.43
N PRO A 390 -22.84 3.26 -18.77
CA PRO A 390 -23.12 3.22 -17.34
C PRO A 390 -21.95 3.77 -16.51
N THR A 391 -20.72 3.44 -16.90
CA THR A 391 -19.49 3.90 -16.23
C THR A 391 -19.35 5.43 -16.34
N MET A 392 -19.47 5.97 -17.55
CA MET A 392 -19.37 7.41 -17.80
C MET A 392 -20.51 8.20 -17.14
N GLY A 393 -21.73 7.66 -17.13
CA GLY A 393 -22.88 8.24 -16.43
C GLY A 393 -22.63 8.36 -14.92
N ILE A 394 -22.15 7.29 -14.28
CA ILE A 394 -21.82 7.28 -12.84
C ILE A 394 -20.72 8.30 -12.52
N ILE A 395 -19.64 8.33 -13.33
CA ILE A 395 -18.54 9.29 -13.13
C ILE A 395 -19.05 10.73 -13.30
N GLY A 396 -19.81 11.01 -14.37
CA GLY A 396 -20.36 12.34 -14.63
C GLY A 396 -21.27 12.85 -13.51
N VAL A 397 -22.20 12.00 -13.05
CA VAL A 397 -23.08 12.32 -11.91
C VAL A 397 -22.26 12.51 -10.64
N GLY A 398 -21.29 11.64 -10.37
CA GLY A 398 -20.38 11.74 -9.23
C GLY A 398 -19.60 13.06 -9.19
N LEU A 399 -19.09 13.51 -10.33
CA LEU A 399 -18.39 14.79 -10.46
C LEU A 399 -19.32 15.99 -10.24
N ILE A 400 -20.53 15.98 -10.80
CA ILE A 400 -21.51 17.05 -10.58
C ILE A 400 -21.89 17.13 -9.10
N LEU A 401 -22.13 15.98 -8.48
CA LEU A 401 -22.46 15.90 -7.05
C LEU A 401 -21.31 16.40 -6.17
N LEU A 402 -20.07 16.03 -6.49
CA LEU A 402 -18.88 16.55 -5.82
C LEU A 402 -18.78 18.09 -5.96
N LEU A 403 -18.95 18.63 -7.17
CA LEU A 403 -18.92 20.07 -7.42
C LEU A 403 -20.06 20.80 -6.72
N PHE A 404 -21.23 20.19 -6.64
CA PHE A 404 -22.36 20.73 -5.88
C PHE A 404 -21.97 20.92 -4.41
N PHE A 405 -21.40 19.89 -3.78
CA PHE A 405 -20.94 19.98 -2.39
C PHE A 405 -19.85 21.04 -2.23
N VAL A 406 -18.85 21.09 -3.11
CA VAL A 406 -17.77 22.10 -3.04
C VAL A 406 -18.34 23.51 -3.18
N SER A 407 -19.24 23.75 -4.14
CA SER A 407 -19.84 25.06 -4.42
C SER A 407 -20.64 25.61 -3.23
N ARG A 408 -21.29 24.74 -2.45
CA ARG A 408 -22.11 25.09 -1.28
C ARG A 408 -21.33 25.10 0.03
N LEU A 409 -20.51 24.09 0.27
CA LEU A 409 -19.77 23.96 1.53
C LEU A 409 -18.67 25.01 1.64
N SER A 410 -18.00 25.38 0.54
CA SER A 410 -16.90 26.34 0.58
C SER A 410 -17.33 27.72 1.11
N PRO A 411 -18.40 28.37 0.59
CA PRO A 411 -18.92 29.63 1.16
C PRO A 411 -19.38 29.49 2.61
N ILE A 412 -20.08 28.41 2.96
CA ILE A 412 -20.59 28.18 4.32
C ILE A 412 -19.43 28.06 5.32
N LEU A 413 -18.40 27.27 5.00
CA LEU A 413 -17.23 27.10 5.86
C LEU A 413 -16.43 28.41 5.97
N THR A 414 -16.34 29.18 4.89
CA THR A 414 -15.69 30.49 4.85
C THR A 414 -16.41 31.48 5.75
N ALA A 415 -17.73 31.59 5.65
CA ALA A 415 -18.58 32.43 6.48
C ALA A 415 -18.52 32.03 7.96
N LYS A 416 -18.62 30.73 8.26
CA LYS A 416 -18.46 30.22 9.64
C LYS A 416 -17.09 30.56 10.23
N ARG A 417 -16.02 30.44 9.42
CA ARG A 417 -14.65 30.80 9.87
C ARG A 417 -14.53 32.29 10.18
N LEU A 418 -15.05 33.17 9.31
CA LEU A 418 -15.07 34.62 9.55
C LEU A 418 -15.93 35.00 10.75
N LYS A 419 -17.12 34.40 10.88
CA LYS A 419 -18.00 34.65 12.03
C LYS A 419 -17.37 34.23 13.37
N SER A 420 -16.55 33.18 13.35
CA SER A 420 -15.80 32.69 14.52
C SER A 420 -14.44 33.37 14.74
N SER A 421 -14.04 34.32 13.89
CA SER A 421 -12.77 35.04 14.04
C SER A 421 -12.95 36.34 14.80
N ASN A 422 -11.83 36.91 15.26
CA ASN A 422 -11.85 38.27 15.76
C ASN A 422 -12.27 39.21 14.63
N PRO A 423 -13.17 40.18 14.89
CA PRO A 423 -13.60 41.15 13.90
C PRO A 423 -12.48 42.18 13.68
N GLU A 424 -11.41 41.77 13.02
CA GLU A 424 -10.20 42.55 12.80
C GLU A 424 -9.74 42.44 11.35
N CYS A 425 -9.26 43.54 10.78
CA CYS A 425 -8.59 43.60 9.49
C CYS A 425 -7.22 44.26 9.66
N ILE A 426 -6.16 43.58 9.21
CA ILE A 426 -4.78 44.10 9.21
C ILE A 426 -4.34 44.22 7.76
N ILE A 427 -4.04 45.43 7.30
CA ILE A 427 -3.62 45.71 5.93
C ILE A 427 -2.12 46.04 5.95
N SER A 428 -1.34 45.38 5.11
CA SER A 428 0.07 45.69 4.86
C SER A 428 0.30 45.93 3.36
N LYS A 429 1.51 46.38 3.03
CA LYS A 429 2.00 46.53 1.64
C LYS A 429 1.92 45.24 0.81
N THR A 430 2.05 44.09 1.47
CA THR A 430 2.20 42.77 0.81
C THR A 430 0.95 41.91 0.83
N GLY A 431 -0.06 42.29 1.62
CA GLY A 431 -1.26 41.49 1.81
C GLY A 431 -2.19 42.08 2.86
N LEU A 432 -3.23 41.33 3.20
CA LEU A 432 -4.05 41.61 4.37
C LEU A 432 -4.45 40.33 5.10
N ILE A 433 -4.81 40.54 6.36
CA ILE A 433 -5.45 39.55 7.21
C ILE A 433 -6.86 40.05 7.50
N LEU A 434 -7.88 39.32 7.07
CA LEU A 434 -9.29 39.60 7.34
C LEU A 434 -9.85 38.51 8.25
N GLY A 435 -9.99 38.81 9.54
CA GLY A 435 -10.31 37.82 10.57
C GLY A 435 -9.23 36.73 10.66
N LYS A 436 -9.58 35.51 10.22
CA LYS A 436 -8.64 34.36 10.13
C LYS A 436 -8.11 34.09 8.71
N GLN A 437 -8.51 34.90 7.73
CA GLN A 437 -8.17 34.71 6.33
C GLN A 437 -6.95 35.56 5.96
N TYR A 438 -6.04 34.98 5.17
CA TYR A 438 -4.82 35.65 4.74
C TYR A 438 -4.75 35.73 3.23
N HIS A 439 -4.72 36.96 2.75
CA HIS A 439 -4.60 37.31 1.35
C HIS A 439 -3.23 37.93 1.14
N ASN A 440 -2.51 37.45 0.12
CA ASN A 440 -1.17 37.91 -0.19
C ASN A 440 -1.07 38.13 -1.69
N TRP A 441 -0.63 39.33 -2.08
CA TRP A 441 -0.47 39.74 -3.47
C TRP A 441 1.00 40.03 -3.86
N LYS A 442 1.96 39.74 -2.99
CA LYS A 442 3.41 39.85 -3.25
C LYS A 442 4.13 38.49 -3.11
N SER A 443 3.42 37.37 -3.34
CA SER A 443 3.94 36.00 -3.16
C SER A 443 3.71 35.14 -4.39
N LEU A 444 4.69 34.28 -4.74
CA LEU A 444 4.66 33.26 -5.81
C LEU A 444 3.74 33.57 -7.01
N GLY A 445 4.04 34.67 -7.71
CA GLY A 445 3.34 35.05 -8.92
C GLY A 445 2.04 35.81 -8.69
N ASN A 446 1.59 36.03 -7.45
CA ASN A 446 0.48 36.94 -7.17
C ASN A 446 0.91 38.40 -7.39
N ARG A 447 -0.05 39.25 -7.79
CA ARG A 447 0.17 40.68 -8.03
C ARG A 447 -1.06 41.47 -7.62
N LEU A 448 -0.88 42.63 -7.00
CA LEU A 448 -1.96 43.59 -6.78
C LEU A 448 -2.35 44.21 -8.13
N GLU A 449 -3.62 44.10 -8.52
CA GLU A 449 -4.13 44.61 -9.80
C GLU A 449 -4.88 45.93 -9.65
N SER A 450 -5.70 46.08 -8.62
CA SER A 450 -6.34 47.36 -8.34
C SER A 450 -6.76 47.44 -6.88
N ILE A 451 -6.82 48.65 -6.37
CA ILE A 451 -7.43 48.96 -5.09
C ILE A 451 -8.31 50.18 -5.27
N ARG A 452 -9.56 50.13 -4.79
CA ARG A 452 -10.54 51.20 -4.97
C ARG A 452 -11.41 51.33 -3.74
N LEU A 453 -11.82 52.55 -3.43
CA LEU A 453 -12.78 52.82 -2.37
C LEU A 453 -14.18 52.95 -2.99
N ILE A 454 -15.09 52.07 -2.59
CA ILE A 454 -16.50 52.08 -3.02
C ILE A 454 -17.29 52.92 -2.00
N ASN A 455 -17.62 54.15 -2.39
CA ASN A 455 -18.39 55.10 -1.58
C ASN A 455 -19.90 54.85 -1.68
N ASN A 456 -20.37 53.80 -1.00
CA ASN A 456 -21.79 53.54 -0.77
C ASN A 456 -22.17 53.87 0.68
N GLU A 457 -23.44 53.69 1.07
CA GLU A 457 -23.91 53.84 2.47
C GLU A 457 -23.05 53.07 3.48
N LYS A 458 -22.47 51.94 3.05
CA LYS A 458 -21.45 51.19 3.78
C LYS A 458 -20.16 51.18 2.96
N PRO A 459 -19.15 52.00 3.30
CA PRO A 459 -17.94 52.10 2.50
C PRO A 459 -17.17 50.78 2.52
N LEU A 460 -16.77 50.32 1.34
CA LEU A 460 -15.98 49.10 1.14
C LEU A 460 -14.68 49.45 0.43
N LEU A 461 -13.58 48.86 0.89
CA LEU A 461 -12.31 48.85 0.18
C LEU A 461 -12.27 47.60 -0.69
N GLU A 462 -12.32 47.80 -2.00
CA GLU A 462 -12.19 46.74 -3.01
C GLU A 462 -10.71 46.55 -3.35
N ILE A 463 -10.21 45.33 -3.13
CA ILE A 463 -8.84 44.94 -3.43
C ILE A 463 -8.90 43.80 -4.44
N ILE A 464 -8.42 44.04 -5.66
CA ILE A 464 -8.30 43.03 -6.70
C ILE A 464 -6.83 42.65 -6.83
N TYR A 465 -6.53 41.38 -6.63
CA TYR A 465 -5.20 40.83 -6.91
C TYR A 465 -5.33 39.62 -7.82
N SER A 466 -4.31 39.36 -8.62
CA SER A 466 -4.29 38.25 -9.54
C SER A 466 -3.30 37.17 -9.12
N TYR A 467 -3.53 35.94 -9.55
CA TYR A 467 -2.66 34.78 -9.33
C TYR A 467 -2.46 34.00 -10.64
N PRO A 468 -1.33 33.27 -10.80
CA PRO A 468 -1.08 32.50 -12.01
C PRO A 468 -2.04 31.31 -12.11
N ALA A 469 -2.67 31.16 -13.27
CA ALA A 469 -3.53 30.04 -13.64
C ALA A 469 -3.10 29.48 -15.02
N ARG A 470 -3.69 28.35 -15.44
CA ARG A 470 -3.29 27.63 -16.66
C ARG A 470 -3.31 28.48 -17.93
N TYR A 471 -4.27 29.40 -18.04
CA TYR A 471 -4.50 30.22 -19.24
C TYR A 471 -4.20 31.70 -19.01
N GLY A 472 -3.29 32.02 -18.08
CA GLY A 472 -2.92 33.38 -17.72
C GLY A 472 -3.23 33.70 -16.27
N ARG A 473 -3.41 34.98 -15.95
CA ARG A 473 -3.67 35.42 -14.58
C ARG A 473 -5.17 35.43 -14.32
N GLN A 474 -5.60 34.96 -13.14
CA GLN A 474 -6.98 35.06 -12.68
C GLN A 474 -7.06 36.09 -11.57
N ASN A 475 -8.10 36.92 -11.61
CA ASN A 475 -8.35 37.96 -10.61
C ASN A 475 -9.16 37.40 -9.44
N TYR A 476 -8.82 37.83 -8.23
CA TYR A 476 -9.57 37.61 -7.01
C TYR A 476 -9.94 38.96 -6.43
N THR A 477 -11.24 39.21 -6.28
CA THR A 477 -11.77 40.42 -5.65
C THR A 477 -11.98 40.15 -4.16
N LEU A 478 -11.49 41.07 -3.34
CA LEU A 478 -11.73 41.07 -1.92
C LEU A 478 -12.36 42.39 -1.50
N LEU A 479 -13.44 42.31 -0.75
CA LEU A 479 -14.13 43.45 -0.18
C LEU A 479 -13.82 43.52 1.31
N VAL A 480 -13.41 44.70 1.78
CA VAL A 480 -13.07 44.95 3.19
C VAL A 480 -13.94 46.10 3.70
N PRO A 481 -14.70 45.93 4.79
CA PRO A 481 -15.49 47.03 5.32
C PRO A 481 -14.58 48.12 5.89
N VAL A 482 -14.88 49.37 5.58
CA VAL A 482 -14.14 50.53 6.10
C VAL A 482 -14.91 51.10 7.30
N PRO A 483 -14.31 51.18 8.50
CA PRO A 483 -14.93 51.86 9.63
C PRO A 483 -15.20 53.33 9.30
N LEU A 484 -16.36 53.87 9.72
CA LEU A 484 -16.78 55.23 9.37
C LEU A 484 -15.78 56.30 9.81
N ASP A 485 -15.09 56.07 10.92
CA ASP A 485 -14.04 56.95 11.47
C ASP A 485 -12.67 56.82 10.77
N GLN A 486 -12.50 55.82 9.91
CA GLN A 486 -11.23 55.50 9.25
C GLN A 486 -11.23 55.80 7.75
N PHE A 487 -12.24 56.53 7.25
CA PHE A 487 -12.40 56.82 5.82
C PHE A 487 -11.18 57.51 5.20
N ALA A 488 -10.68 58.58 5.81
CA ALA A 488 -9.49 59.30 5.34
C ALA A 488 -8.23 58.41 5.32
N LYS A 489 -8.13 57.47 6.28
CA LYS A 489 -7.04 56.49 6.31
C LYS A 489 -7.17 55.47 5.18
N ALA A 490 -8.39 55.06 4.83
CA ALA A 490 -8.63 54.19 3.68
C ALA A 490 -8.20 54.85 2.37
N GLU A 491 -8.49 56.15 2.17
CA GLU A 491 -8.00 56.90 1.00
C GLU A 491 -6.46 56.95 0.93
N GLN A 492 -5.79 57.10 2.07
CA GLN A 492 -4.33 57.05 2.13
C GLN A 492 -3.79 55.66 1.75
N ILE A 493 -4.43 54.59 2.22
CA ILE A 493 -4.05 53.20 1.87
C ILE A 493 -4.18 52.95 0.37
N VAL A 494 -5.27 53.44 -0.25
CA VAL A 494 -5.47 53.35 -1.71
C VAL A 494 -4.28 53.99 -2.43
N LYS A 495 -3.91 55.24 -2.07
CA LYS A 495 -2.77 55.94 -2.68
C LYS A 495 -1.45 55.16 -2.53
N ILE A 496 -1.13 54.72 -1.31
CA ILE A 496 0.12 53.98 -1.03
C ILE A 496 0.19 52.69 -1.85
N LEU A 497 -0.91 51.93 -1.93
CA LEU A 497 -0.93 50.65 -2.63
C LEU A 497 -1.04 50.81 -4.16
N GLU A 498 -1.60 51.92 -4.66
CA GLU A 498 -1.55 52.27 -6.08
C GLU A 498 -0.14 52.64 -6.53
N GLU A 499 0.62 53.38 -5.71
CA GLU A 499 2.02 53.70 -5.97
C GLU A 499 2.92 52.44 -5.95
N GLU A 500 2.62 51.44 -5.12
CA GLU A 500 3.38 50.18 -5.10
C GLU A 500 3.02 49.21 -6.25
N LYS A 501 1.96 49.51 -7.02
CA LYS A 501 1.56 48.68 -8.16
C LYS A 501 2.50 48.87 -9.37
N SER A 502 3.08 50.07 -9.50
CA SER A 502 4.06 50.44 -10.55
C SER A 502 5.42 49.86 -10.25
#